data_AF-A0AAW4S1X9-F1
#
_entry.id   AF-A0AAW4S1X9-F1
#
_cell.length_a   1.000
_cell.length_b   1.000
_cell.length_c   1.000
_cell.angle_alpha   90.00
_cell.angle_beta   90.00
_cell.angle_gamma   90.00
#
_symmetry.space_group_name_H-M   'P 1'
#
loop_
_entity.id
_entity.type
_entity.pdbx_description
1 polymer ?
#
loop_
_entity_poly.entity_id
_entity_poly.type
_entity_poly.pdbx_seq_one_letter_code
_entity_poly.pdbx_strand_id
1 'polypeptide(L)'
;MRRIFFGDARARNGDRRPILVLYDTTEFSFNREKPDLIGFTGKTAGRTCGILMHASLAVTTKGFPLGLAAIKFWSRRKFMGTTARERTINPTRVPIEQKESVRWPENFRQSTELLAAPGRCVSCC
;
A
#
# COMPACT_ATOMS: atom_id res chain seq x y z
N MET A 1 9.21 7.49 12.12
CA MET A 1 8.04 7.04 11.33
C MET A 1 6.93 6.69 12.32
N ARG A 2 5.82 7.45 12.37
CA ARG A 2 4.75 7.20 13.34
C ARG A 2 3.94 5.98 12.90
N ARG A 3 3.88 4.94 13.75
CA ARG A 3 2.94 3.82 13.61
C ARG A 3 1.54 4.36 13.91
N ILE A 4 0.73 4.55 12.89
CA ILE A 4 -0.69 4.86 13.07
C ILE A 4 -1.41 3.51 13.14
N PHE A 5 -1.89 3.14 14.33
CA PHE A 5 -2.68 1.94 14.55
C PHE A 5 -4.15 2.28 14.33
N PHE A 6 -4.83 1.59 13.40
CA PHE A 6 -6.27 1.67 13.20
C PHE A 6 -6.91 0.34 13.59
N GLY A 7 -7.50 0.30 14.79
CA GLY A 7 -8.26 -0.84 15.30
C GLY A 7 -7.40 -1.96 15.90
N ASP A 8 -7.99 -2.71 16.84
CA ASP A 8 -7.40 -3.92 17.42
C ASP A 8 -7.49 -5.05 16.38
N ALA A 9 -6.66 -4.99 15.34
CA ALA A 9 -6.53 -6.04 14.32
C ALA A 9 -5.90 -7.32 14.87
N ARG A 10 -5.78 -7.45 16.20
CA ARG A 10 -5.43 -8.70 16.85
C ARG A 10 -6.60 -9.64 16.69
N ALA A 11 -6.42 -10.65 15.84
CA ALA A 11 -7.34 -11.78 15.83
C ALA A 11 -7.52 -12.28 17.27
N ARG A 12 -8.77 -12.45 17.71
CA ARG A 12 -9.06 -13.06 19.01
C ARG A 12 -8.27 -14.37 19.08
N ASN A 13 -7.32 -14.44 20.00
CA ASN A 13 -6.32 -15.51 20.10
C ASN A 13 -6.92 -16.93 20.29
N GLY A 14 -8.24 -17.05 20.45
CA GLY A 14 -8.95 -18.32 20.64
C GLY A 14 -9.39 -19.04 19.35
N ASP A 15 -9.57 -18.33 18.23
CA ASP A 15 -10.00 -18.99 16.98
C ASP A 15 -8.75 -19.51 16.24
N ARG A 16 -8.67 -20.79 15.88
CA ARG A 16 -7.51 -21.38 15.14
C ARG A 16 -7.52 -21.12 13.63
N ARG A 17 -8.49 -20.35 13.13
CA ARG A 17 -8.71 -20.15 11.69
C ARG A 17 -7.63 -19.23 11.07
N PRO A 18 -7.29 -19.43 9.80
CA PRO A 18 -6.37 -18.54 9.11
C PRO A 18 -6.97 -17.14 8.95
N ILE A 19 -6.09 -16.15 8.86
CA ILE A 19 -6.38 -14.74 8.61
C ILE A 19 -5.95 -14.45 7.19
N LEU A 20 -6.84 -13.91 6.37
CA LEU A 20 -6.48 -13.47 5.02
C LEU A 20 -6.04 -12.01 5.09
N VAL A 21 -4.88 -11.70 4.52
CA VAL A 21 -4.36 -10.33 4.44
C VAL A 21 -4.39 -9.92 2.98
N LEU A 22 -5.33 -9.04 2.64
CA LEU A 22 -5.53 -8.51 1.30
C LEU A 22 -4.65 -7.28 1.11
N TYR A 23 -3.87 -7.25 0.03
CA TYR A 23 -3.02 -6.13 -0.33
C TYR A 23 -3.57 -5.47 -1.58
N ASP A 24 -3.80 -4.16 -1.53
CA ASP A 24 -4.19 -3.41 -2.72
C ASP A 24 -3.62 -1.99 -2.70
N THR A 25 -3.50 -1.39 -3.87
CA THR A 25 -3.11 0.01 -4.04
C THR A 25 -4.26 0.81 -4.61
N THR A 26 -4.75 1.78 -3.84
CA THR A 26 -5.79 2.71 -4.27
C THR A 26 -5.24 4.11 -4.48
N GLU A 27 -5.92 4.89 -5.31
CA GLU A 27 -5.59 6.27 -5.62
C GLU A 27 -6.69 7.20 -5.10
N PHE A 28 -6.30 8.21 -4.34
CA PHE A 28 -7.15 9.35 -3.99
C PHE A 28 -6.85 10.49 -4.95
N SER A 29 -7.77 10.78 -5.86
CA SER A 29 -7.63 11.85 -6.87
C SER A 29 -8.44 13.09 -6.48
N PHE A 30 -7.83 14.27 -6.64
CA PHE A 30 -8.40 15.57 -6.29
C PHE A 30 -8.21 16.56 -7.45
N ASN A 31 -9.11 17.55 -7.56
CA ASN A 31 -8.97 18.68 -8.48
C ASN A 31 -8.71 19.96 -7.66
N ARG A 32 -7.56 20.61 -7.86
CA ARG A 32 -7.10 21.76 -7.05
C ARG A 32 -6.38 22.80 -7.91
N GLU A 33 -6.44 24.06 -7.47
CA GLU A 33 -5.68 25.17 -8.08
C GLU A 33 -4.18 24.95 -8.09
N LYS A 34 -3.66 24.39 -6.98
CA LYS A 34 -2.22 24.17 -6.77
C LYS A 34 -1.97 22.66 -6.58
N PRO A 35 -1.95 21.87 -7.66
CA PRO A 35 -1.77 20.41 -7.60
C PRO A 35 -0.38 19.99 -7.09
N ASP A 36 0.63 20.85 -7.27
CA ASP A 36 2.02 20.61 -6.86
C ASP A 36 2.20 20.39 -5.35
N LEU A 37 1.28 20.92 -4.53
CA LEU A 37 1.33 20.78 -3.07
C LEU A 37 0.99 19.36 -2.59
N ILE A 38 0.29 18.57 -3.40
CA ILE A 38 -0.08 17.18 -3.08
C ILE A 38 0.82 16.22 -3.85
N GLY A 39 0.95 16.41 -5.16
CA GLY A 39 1.67 15.51 -6.07
C GLY A 39 0.75 14.91 -7.14
N PHE A 40 1.36 14.28 -8.15
CA PHE A 40 0.70 13.85 -9.37
C PHE A 40 0.52 12.34 -9.42
N THR A 41 -0.69 11.88 -9.73
CA THR A 41 -0.99 10.45 -9.82
C THR A 41 -1.10 9.91 -11.25
N GLY A 42 -1.32 10.78 -12.25
CA GLY A 42 -1.44 10.41 -13.66
C GLY A 42 -0.72 11.35 -14.64
N LYS A 43 -0.87 11.08 -15.96
CA LYS A 43 -0.24 11.85 -17.05
C LYS A 43 -0.88 13.21 -17.31
N THR A 44 -2.05 13.47 -16.76
CA THR A 44 -2.85 14.64 -17.16
C THR A 44 -2.22 15.91 -16.59
N ALA A 45 -1.59 16.69 -17.47
CA ALA A 45 -1.18 18.06 -17.16
C ALA A 45 -2.45 18.89 -16.91
N GLY A 46 -2.69 19.29 -15.66
CA GLY A 46 -3.88 20.00 -15.24
C GLY A 46 -3.95 20.16 -13.73
N ARG A 47 -5.15 20.46 -13.22
CA ARG A 47 -5.44 20.67 -11.79
C ARG A 47 -5.58 19.37 -10.99
N THR A 48 -5.40 18.21 -11.63
CA THR A 48 -5.57 16.89 -11.00
C THR A 48 -4.32 16.49 -10.24
N CYS A 49 -4.48 16.21 -8.95
CA CYS A 49 -3.43 15.74 -8.05
C CYS A 49 -3.94 14.56 -7.23
N GLY A 50 -3.06 13.84 -6.54
CA GLY A 50 -3.51 12.72 -5.74
C GLY A 50 -2.48 12.09 -4.83
N ILE A 51 -2.98 11.21 -3.98
CA ILE A 51 -2.22 10.44 -3.00
C ILE A 51 -2.50 8.96 -3.27
N LEU A 52 -1.44 8.16 -3.34
CA LEU A 52 -1.57 6.71 -3.40
C LEU A 52 -1.56 6.13 -2.00
N MET A 53 -2.35 5.08 -1.79
CA MET A 53 -2.39 4.31 -0.57
C MET A 53 -2.22 2.83 -0.89
N HIS A 54 -1.22 2.20 -0.27
CA HIS A 54 -1.08 0.74 -0.27
C HIS A 54 -1.54 0.24 1.09
N ALA A 55 -2.64 -0.51 1.10
CA ALA A 55 -3.29 -1.00 2.30
C ALA A 55 -3.16 -2.52 2.42
N SER A 56 -3.00 -2.98 3.66
CA SER A 56 -3.07 -4.39 4.04
C SER A 56 -4.29 -4.58 4.92
N LEU A 57 -5.37 -5.12 4.37
CA LEU A 57 -6.63 -5.36 5.07
C LEU A 57 -6.67 -6.81 5.57
N ALA A 58 -6.76 -6.98 6.89
CA ALA A 58 -6.97 -8.29 7.49
C ALA A 58 -8.46 -8.65 7.50
N VAL A 59 -8.80 -9.83 7.01
CA VAL A 59 -10.16 -10.37 6.97
C VAL A 59 -10.19 -11.82 7.44
N THR A 60 -11.31 -12.24 8.00
CA THR A 60 -11.55 -13.65 8.32
C THR A 60 -11.84 -14.46 7.05
N THR A 61 -11.76 -15.78 7.12
CA THR A 61 -12.14 -16.67 6.00
C THR A 61 -13.62 -16.59 5.61
N LYS A 62 -14.47 -16.00 6.45
CA LYS A 62 -15.88 -15.73 6.15
C LYS A 62 -16.11 -14.36 5.50
N GLY A 63 -15.06 -13.56 5.31
CA GLY A 63 -15.14 -12.23 4.72
C GLY A 63 -15.39 -11.08 5.71
N PHE A 64 -15.44 -11.34 7.02
CA PHE A 64 -15.56 -10.25 8.00
C PHE A 64 -14.25 -9.48 8.14
N PRO A 65 -14.27 -8.13 8.06
CA PRO A 65 -13.07 -7.31 8.21
C PRO A 65 -12.61 -7.29 9.67
N LEU A 66 -11.33 -7.57 9.89
CA LEU A 66 -10.67 -7.48 11.19
C LEU A 66 -10.00 -6.12 11.39
N GLY A 67 -9.62 -5.45 10.31
CA GLY A 67 -9.03 -4.11 10.34
C GLY A 67 -7.83 -3.97 9.40
N LEU A 68 -7.23 -2.78 9.39
CA LEU A 68 -6.05 -2.48 8.58
C LEU A 68 -4.78 -2.85 9.35
N ALA A 69 -4.01 -3.80 8.82
CA ALA A 69 -2.79 -4.29 9.42
C ALA A 69 -1.57 -3.42 9.11
N ALA A 70 -1.55 -2.81 7.93
CA ALA A 70 -0.51 -1.88 7.51
C ALA A 70 -1.08 -0.92 6.44
N ILE A 71 -0.62 0.33 6.44
CA ILE A 71 -1.02 1.33 5.46
C ILE A 71 0.19 2.20 5.15
N LYS A 72 0.41 2.48 3.87
CA LYS A 72 1.40 3.46 3.42
C LYS A 72 0.78 4.44 2.44
N PHE A 73 1.03 5.72 2.70
CA PHE A 73 0.67 6.81 1.81
C PHE A 73 1.91 7.38 1.14
N TRP A 74 1.79 7.73 -0.13
CA TRP A 74 2.81 8.51 -0.82
C TRP A 74 2.19 9.33 -1.94
N SER A 75 2.91 10.36 -2.37
CA SER A 75 2.60 11.11 -3.57
C SER A 75 3.83 11.17 -4.47
N ARG A 76 3.61 11.34 -5.77
CA ARG A 76 4.71 11.43 -6.75
C ARG A 76 4.92 12.90 -7.09
N ARG A 77 6.17 13.35 -7.07
CA ARG A 77 6.52 14.72 -7.53
C ARG A 77 6.36 14.88 -9.04
N LYS A 78 6.56 13.80 -9.81
CA LYS A 78 6.38 13.75 -11.25
C LYS A 78 5.89 12.37 -11.63
N PHE A 79 4.81 12.28 -12.39
CA PHE A 79 4.38 11.02 -12.97
C PHE A 79 5.17 10.77 -14.26
N MET A 80 6.12 9.84 -14.21
CA MET A 80 6.71 9.26 -15.42
C MET A 80 6.00 7.93 -15.64
N GLY A 81 5.16 7.87 -16.68
CA GLY A 81 4.47 6.64 -17.03
C GLY A 81 5.46 5.49 -17.21
N THR A 82 5.03 4.27 -16.90
CA THR A 82 5.87 3.06 -16.85
C THR A 82 6.65 2.87 -18.16
N THR A 83 5.99 3.03 -19.30
CA THR A 83 6.59 2.93 -20.65
C THR A 83 7.61 4.02 -20.97
N ALA A 84 7.44 5.22 -20.41
CA ALA A 84 8.39 6.32 -20.59
C ALA A 84 9.63 6.12 -19.73
N ARG A 85 9.47 5.55 -18.52
CA ARG A 85 10.56 5.24 -17.60
C ARG A 85 11.42 4.08 -18.10
N GLU A 86 10.82 3.05 -18.68
CA GLU A 86 11.52 1.88 -19.26
C GLU A 86 12.44 2.26 -20.43
N ARG A 87 12.09 3.29 -21.19
CA ARG A 87 12.91 3.81 -22.31
C ARG A 87 14.16 4.53 -21.84
N THR A 88 14.14 5.15 -20.66
CA THR A 88 15.25 5.94 -20.12
C THR A 88 16.10 5.15 -19.13
N ILE A 89 15.49 4.24 -18.36
CA ILE A 89 16.13 3.52 -17.27
C ILE A 89 15.68 2.06 -17.32
N ASN A 90 16.63 1.13 -17.39
CA ASN A 90 16.31 -0.30 -17.29
C ASN A 90 15.77 -0.60 -15.87
N PRO A 91 14.48 -0.98 -15.72
CA PRO A 91 13.85 -1.16 -14.42
C PRO A 91 14.49 -2.28 -13.61
N THR A 92 15.10 -3.28 -14.23
CA THR A 92 15.75 -4.41 -13.53
C THR A 92 17.01 -3.98 -12.79
N ARG A 93 17.70 -2.93 -13.25
CA ARG A 93 18.94 -2.42 -12.63
C ARG A 93 18.70 -1.44 -11.49
N VAL A 94 17.47 -0.96 -11.31
CA VAL A 94 17.13 -0.06 -10.22
C VAL A 94 16.95 -0.91 -8.94
N PRO A 95 17.65 -0.58 -7.83
CA PRO A 95 17.46 -1.24 -6.55
C PRO A 95 15.98 -1.21 -6.13
N ILE A 96 15.51 -2.29 -5.48
CA ILE A 96 14.09 -2.41 -5.14
C ILE A 96 13.64 -1.26 -4.24
N GLU A 97 14.51 -0.75 -3.37
CA GLU A 97 14.28 0.35 -2.43
C GLU A 97 13.86 1.65 -3.13
N GLN A 98 14.29 1.85 -4.38
CA GLN A 98 13.97 3.03 -5.18
C GLN A 98 12.69 2.85 -6.02
N LYS A 99 12.14 1.64 -6.05
CA LYS A 99 10.89 1.32 -6.76
C LYS A 99 9.70 1.58 -5.85
N GLU A 100 8.58 1.92 -6.46
CA GLU A 100 7.31 1.94 -5.74
C GLU A 100 6.90 0.53 -5.29
N SER A 101 7.39 -0.51 -5.98
CA SER A 101 7.13 -1.90 -5.60
C SER A 101 7.73 -2.31 -4.25
N VAL A 102 8.67 -1.54 -3.65
CA VAL A 102 9.16 -1.82 -2.29
C VAL A 102 8.05 -1.74 -1.23
N ARG A 103 6.93 -1.06 -1.52
CA ARG A 103 5.82 -0.95 -0.57
C ARG A 103 5.18 -2.32 -0.30
N TRP A 104 5.24 -3.26 -1.24
CA TRP A 104 4.75 -4.63 -1.08
C TRP A 104 5.50 -5.40 0.02
N PRO A 105 6.83 -5.61 -0.06
CA PRO A 105 7.56 -6.31 0.99
C PRO A 105 7.55 -5.56 2.33
N GLU A 106 7.50 -4.22 2.32
CA GLU A 106 7.40 -3.45 3.55
C GLU A 106 6.05 -3.62 4.25
N ASN A 107 4.93 -3.57 3.51
CA ASN A 107 3.60 -3.79 4.08
C ASN A 107 3.43 -5.24 4.54
N PHE A 108 3.95 -6.22 3.77
CA PHE A 108 3.97 -7.62 4.17
C PHE A 108 4.71 -7.83 5.50
N ARG A 109 5.87 -7.20 5.67
CA ARG A 109 6.61 -7.27 6.93
C ARG A 109 5.83 -6.63 8.08
N GLN A 110 5.27 -5.45 7.87
CA GLN A 110 4.50 -4.74 8.90
C GLN A 110 3.22 -5.47 9.31
N SER A 111 2.48 -6.02 8.35
CA SER A 111 1.25 -6.79 8.62
C SER A 111 1.57 -8.05 9.42
N THR A 112 2.65 -8.75 9.07
CA THR A 112 3.11 -9.96 9.75
C THR A 112 3.58 -9.68 11.18
N GLU A 113 4.33 -8.61 11.39
CA GLU A 113 4.76 -8.16 12.72
C GLU A 113 3.57 -7.80 13.62
N LEU A 114 2.55 -7.13 13.07
CA LEU A 114 1.37 -6.71 13.84
C LEU A 114 0.48 -7.89 14.25
N LEU A 115 0.25 -8.83 13.34
CA LEU A 115 -0.64 -9.97 13.57
C LEU A 115 -0.04 -11.00 14.55
N ALA A 116 1.27 -10.92 14.84
CA ALA A 116 2.02 -11.72 15.82
C ALA A 116 1.84 -13.25 15.70
N ALA A 117 1.26 -13.73 14.59
CA ALA A 117 1.01 -15.12 14.28
C ALA A 117 1.23 -15.36 12.76
N PRO A 118 2.47 -15.23 12.26
CA PRO A 118 2.80 -15.37 10.84
C PRO A 118 2.27 -16.66 10.22
N GLY A 119 2.36 -17.79 10.92
CA GLY A 119 1.90 -19.10 10.44
C GLY A 119 0.39 -19.22 10.22
N ARG A 120 -0.39 -18.20 10.61
CA ARG A 120 -1.84 -18.14 10.39
C ARG A 120 -2.23 -17.15 9.30
N CYS A 121 -1.30 -16.34 8.80
CA CYS A 121 -1.57 -15.29 7.84
C CYS A 121 -1.39 -15.82 6.42
N VAL A 122 -2.44 -15.73 5.61
CA VAL A 122 -2.41 -16.01 4.18
C VAL A 122 -2.42 -14.68 3.44
N SER A 123 -1.37 -14.41 2.67
CA SER A 123 -1.26 -13.17 1.91
C SER A 123 -1.93 -13.29 0.55
N CYS A 124 -2.80 -12.34 0.22
CA CYS A 124 -3.55 -12.30 -1.03
C CYS A 124 -3.29 -10.95 -1.72
N CYS A 125 -2.74 -11.00 -2.93
CA CYS A 125 -2.43 -9.85 -3.77
C CYS A 125 -3.12 -9.97 -5.12
#